data_AF-A0A7Y5UVX9-F1
#
_entry.id   AF-A0A7Y5UVX9-F1
#
_cell.length_a   1.000
_cell.length_b   1.000
_cell.length_c   1.000
_cell.angle_alpha   90.00
_cell.angle_beta   90.00
_cell.angle_gamma   90.00
#
_symmetry.space_group_name_H-M   'P 1'
#
loop_
_entity.id
_entity.type
_entity.pdbx_description
1 polymer ?
#
loop_
_entity_poly.entity_id
_entity_poly.type
_entity_poly.pdbx_seq_one_letter_code
_entity_poly.pdbx_strand_id
1 'polypeptide(L)' 'LWRAGWRIDYLPSASIIHHGGGSTRQVRPAMVAESRDALLAYYAKHERERLGPLGYPLAVALIRLAFAVRLWRLR' A
#
# COMPACT_ATOMS: atom_id res chain seq x y z
N LEU A 1 14.34 -2.72 3.46
CA LEU A 1 15.35 -3.30 2.53
C LEU A 1 16.59 -2.41 2.52
N TRP A 2 16.56 -1.22 1.91
CA TRP A 2 17.72 -0.30 1.94
C TRP A 2 18.15 0.11 3.35
N ARG A 3 17.19 0.50 4.22
CA ARG A 3 17.47 0.81 5.64
C ARG A 3 18.07 -0.38 6.42
N ALA A 4 17.93 -1.60 5.91
CA ALA A 4 18.47 -2.82 6.51
C ALA A 4 19.76 -3.30 5.82
N GLY A 5 20.37 -2.48 4.95
CA GLY A 5 21.62 -2.80 4.25
C GLY A 5 21.45 -3.66 2.99
N TRP A 6 20.22 -4.01 2.60
CA TRP A 6 19.97 -4.83 1.41
C TRP A 6 19.85 -3.96 0.16
N ARG A 7 20.48 -4.40 -0.94
CA ARG A 7 20.36 -3.78 -2.26
C ARG A 7 19.18 -4.37 -3.03
N ILE A 8 18.50 -3.54 -3.82
CA ILE A 8 17.47 -3.97 -4.77
C ILE A 8 17.95 -3.52 -6.13
N ASP A 9 18.21 -4.47 -7.02
CA ASP A 9 18.69 -4.21 -8.37
C ASP A 9 17.54 -4.39 -9.37
N TYR A 10 17.36 -3.41 -10.25
CA TYR A 10 16.45 -3.52 -11.38
C TYR A 10 17.21 -4.05 -12.59
N LEU A 11 16.77 -5.20 -13.14
CA LEU A 11 17.37 -5.81 -14.32
C LEU A 11 16.41 -5.66 -15.51
N PRO A 12 16.66 -4.73 -16.44
CA PRO A 12 15.73 -4.46 -17.55
C PRO A 12 15.57 -5.63 -18.52
N SER A 13 16.54 -6.55 -18.58
CA SER A 13 16.47 -7.77 -19.38
C SER A 13 15.62 -8.87 -18.73
N ALA A 14 15.37 -8.80 -17.41
CA ALA A 14 14.48 -9.73 -16.74
C ALA A 14 13.02 -9.33 -16.99
N SER A 15 12.20 -10.30 -17.39
CA SER A 15 10.77 -10.09 -17.59
C SER A 15 9.96 -11.16 -16.85
N ILE A 16 8.80 -10.75 -16.36
CA ILE A 16 7.82 -11.63 -15.74
C ILE A 16 6.50 -11.38 -16.45
N ILE A 17 5.88 -12.44 -16.96
CA ILE A 17 4.55 -12.36 -17.56
C ILE A 17 3.53 -12.39 -16.43
N HIS A 18 2.93 -11.24 -16.14
CA HIS A 18 1.84 -11.14 -15.17
C HIS A 18 0.51 -11.19 -15.91
N HIS A 19 -0.17 -12.34 -15.84
CA HIS A 19 -1.55 -12.49 -16.28
C HIS A 19 -2.46 -11.73 -15.31
N GLY A 20 -2.60 -10.42 -15.53
CA GLY A 20 -3.16 -9.45 -14.59
C GLY A 20 -4.34 -9.95 -13.76
N GLY A 21 -4.34 -9.60 -12.47
CA GLY A 21 -5.16 -10.16 -11.38
C GLY A 21 -6.63 -10.49 -11.67
N GLY A 22 -6.88 -11.58 -12.41
CA GLY A 22 -8.21 -12.11 -12.64
C GLY A 22 -8.91 -12.48 -11.33
N SER A 23 -8.16 -13.10 -10.41
CA SER A 23 -8.65 -13.49 -9.09
C SER A 23 -8.99 -12.29 -8.20
N THR A 24 -8.30 -11.15 -8.34
CA THR A 24 -8.57 -9.95 -7.54
C THR A 24 -9.70 -9.09 -8.08
N ARG A 25 -10.07 -9.26 -9.37
CA ARG A 25 -11.24 -8.58 -9.96
C ARG A 25 -12.55 -9.06 -9.35
N GLN A 26 -12.65 -10.34 -9.00
CA GLN A 26 -13.86 -10.94 -8.42
C GLN A 26 -14.13 -10.45 -6.99
N VAL A 27 -13.09 -10.07 -6.26
CA VAL A 27 -13.15 -9.61 -4.85
C VAL A 27 -12.62 -8.19 -4.70
N ARG A 28 -12.85 -7.34 -5.71
CA ARG A 28 -12.23 -6.02 -5.82
C ARG A 28 -12.42 -5.12 -4.59
N PRO A 29 -13.62 -5.01 -3.96
CA PRO A 29 -13.78 -4.21 -2.74
C PRO A 29 -12.94 -4.74 -1.56
N ALA A 30 -12.92 -6.05 -1.35
CA ALA A 30 -12.11 -6.68 -0.31
C ALA A 30 -10.62 -6.42 -0.57
N MET A 31 -10.15 -6.51 -1.82
CA MET A 31 -8.77 -6.23 -2.14
C MET A 31 -8.37 -4.76 -1.96
N VAL A 32 -9.30 -3.83 -2.12
CA VAL A 32 -9.06 -2.42 -1.77
C VAL A 32 -8.92 -2.24 -0.26
N ALA A 33 -9.72 -2.95 0.54
CA ALA A 33 -9.57 -2.94 2.00
C ALA A 33 -8.22 -3.55 2.44
N GLU A 34 -7.84 -4.70 1.90
CA GLU A 34 -6.54 -5.33 2.17
C GLU A 34 -5.37 -4.42 1.82
N SER A 35 -5.45 -3.74 0.67
CA SER A 35 -4.43 -2.77 0.26
C SER A 35 -4.33 -1.58 1.22
N ARG A 36 -5.44 -1.11 1.80
CA ARG A 36 -5.44 -0.06 2.84
C ARG A 36 -4.73 -0.57 4.09
N ASP A 37 -5.08 -1.75 4.54
CA ASP A 37 -4.63 -2.29 5.83
C ASP A 37 -3.14 -2.64 5.78
N ALA A 38 -2.67 -3.19 4.66
CA ALA A 38 -1.24 -3.37 4.40
C ALA A 38 -0.47 -2.04 4.40
N LEU A 39 -1.03 -0.98 3.81
CA LEU A 39 -0.39 0.35 3.80
C LEU A 39 -0.34 0.96 5.20
N LEU A 40 -1.42 0.86 5.98
CA LEU A 40 -1.44 1.31 7.37
C LEU A 40 -0.44 0.54 8.23
N ALA A 41 -0.31 -0.78 8.04
CA ALA A 41 0.70 -1.60 8.72
C ALA A 41 2.13 -1.17 8.34
N TYR A 42 2.39 -0.89 7.06
CA TYR A 42 3.67 -0.32 6.61
C TYR A 42 3.98 1.01 7.30
N TYR A 43 3.01 1.94 7.34
CA TYR A 43 3.19 3.25 7.99
C TYR A 43 3.46 3.11 9.49
N ALA A 44 2.70 2.23 10.16
CA ALA A 44 2.89 1.95 11.58
C ALA A 44 4.30 1.43 11.88
N LYS A 45 4.82 0.56 11.02
CA LYS A 45 6.13 -0.09 11.17
C LYS A 45 7.31 0.80 10.80
N HIS A 46 7.16 1.63 9.76
CA HIS A 46 8.32 2.29 9.13
C HIS A 46 8.31 3.81 9.19
N GLU A 47 7.14 4.43 9.31
CA GLU A 47 6.97 5.87 9.09
C GLU A 47 6.44 6.62 10.32
N ARG A 48 5.99 5.91 11.37
CA ARG A 48 5.48 6.53 12.61
C ARG A 48 6.47 7.50 13.23
N GLU A 49 7.70 7.05 13.49
CA GLU A 49 8.73 7.89 14.13
C GLU A 49 9.16 9.02 13.21
N ARG A 50 9.30 8.74 11.90
CA ARG A 50 9.71 9.75 10.91
C ARG A 50 8.71 10.89 10.77
N LEU A 51 7.42 10.61 10.84
CA LEU A 51 6.35 11.60 10.68
C LEU A 51 5.99 12.32 11.98
N GLY A 52 6.42 11.79 13.13
CA GLY A 52 6.18 12.38 14.43
C GLY A 52 4.69 12.38 14.85
N PRO A 53 4.38 13.03 15.99
CA PRO A 53 3.08 12.91 16.65
C PRO A 53 1.92 13.58 15.90
N LEU A 54 2.19 14.54 15.01
CA LEU A 54 1.17 15.22 14.20
C LEU A 54 1.11 14.68 12.76
N GLY A 55 2.27 14.42 12.15
CA GLY A 55 2.32 13.95 10.77
C GLY A 55 1.80 12.52 10.61
N TYR A 56 2.07 11.64 11.58
CA TYR A 56 1.58 10.26 11.52
C TYR A 56 0.05 10.15 11.54
N PRO A 57 -0.69 10.73 12.52
CA PRO A 57 -2.15 10.65 12.50
C PRO A 57 -2.77 11.33 11.28
N LEU A 58 -2.19 12.43 10.78
CA LEU A 58 -2.64 13.06 9.55
C LEU A 58 -2.49 12.12 8.34
N ALA A 59 -1.34 11.46 8.20
CA ALA A 59 -1.12 10.48 7.13
C ALA A 59 -2.11 9.31 7.22
N VAL A 60 -2.35 8.78 8.41
CA VAL A 60 -3.33 7.70 8.65
C VAL A 60 -4.74 8.15 8.25
N ALA A 61 -5.15 9.37 8.61
CA ALA A 61 -6.45 9.93 8.25
C ALA A 61 -6.60 10.09 6.72
N LEU A 62 -5.57 10.63 6.06
CA LEU A 62 -5.56 10.80 4.60
C LEU A 62 -5.60 9.46 3.86
N ILE A 63 -4.86 8.45 4.33
CA ILE A 63 -4.94 7.08 3.78
C ILE A 63 -6.35 6.53 3.92
N ARG A 64 -6.95 6.60 5.12
CA ARG A 64 -8.31 6.10 5.34
C ARG A 64 -9.34 6.80 4.45
N LEU A 65 -9.25 8.13 4.32
CA LEU A 65 -10.12 8.92 3.46
C LEU A 65 -9.97 8.55 1.99
N ALA A 66 -8.73 8.47 1.48
CA ALA A 66 -8.47 8.11 0.08
C ALA A 66 -9.05 6.73 -0.26
N PHE A 67 -8.90 5.75 0.64
CA PHE A 67 -9.47 4.41 0.44
C PHE A 67 -10.99 4.36 0.63
N ALA A 68 -11.57 5.20 1.49
CA ALA A 68 -13.02 5.34 1.59
C ALA A 68 -13.62 5.91 0.28
N VAL A 69 -13.01 6.96 -0.29
CA VAL A 69 -13.40 7.50 -1.60
C VAL A 69 -13.25 6.43 -2.69
N ARG A 70 -12.16 5.67 -2.67
CA ARG A 70 -11.94 4.57 -3.62
C ARG A 70 -13.00 3.48 -3.52
N LEU A 71 -13.38 3.07 -2.31
CA LEU A 71 -14.44 2.09 -2.09
C LEU A 71 -15.81 2.61 -2.50
N TRP A 72 -16.10 3.89 -2.23
CA TRP A 72 -17.35 4.52 -2.66
C TRP A 72 -17.51 4.50 -4.18
N ARG A 73 -16.44 4.74 -4.94
CA ARG A 73 -16.44 4.66 -6.41
C ARG A 73 -16.55 3.22 -6.96
N LEU A 74 -16.43 2.20 -6.12
CA LEU A 74 -16.55 0.79 -6.49
C LEU A 74 -17.91 0.19 -6.15
N ARG A 75 -18.77 0.95 -5.46
CA ARG A 75 -20.20 0.64 -5.30
C ARG A 75 -20.94 1.04 -6.56
#